data_AF-A0A7S2JI44-F1
#
_entry.id   AF-A0A7S2JI44-F1
#
_cell.length_a   1.000
_cell.length_b   1.000
_cell.length_c   1.000
_cell.angle_alpha   90.00
_cell.angle_beta   90.00
_cell.angle_gamma   90.00
#
_symmetry.space_group_name_H-M   'P 1'
#
loop_
_entity.id
_entity.type
_entity.pdbx_description
1 polymer ?
#
loop_
_entity_poly.entity_id
_entity_poly.type
_entity_poly.pdbx_seq_one_letter_code
_entity_poly.pdbx_strand_id
1 'polypeptide(L)'
;THTGRLESIAESRIFAIDAKQMLKQLFHPAIKAAVTEYAVLFHRRIVESRPPFFQYPSDLAIPGTDYCQLVCSMSRATQQLIGVQAIQQLNAWESAAKAKLEDEIEEGTAVVVVTGEGTVRRAVSL
;
A
#
# COMPACT_ATOMS: atom_id res chain seq x y z
N THR A 1 7.27 -18.14 -30.99
CA THR A 1 6.29 -17.12 -30.56
C THR A 1 5.41 -17.74 -29.49
N HIS A 2 5.79 -17.57 -28.22
CA HIS A 2 5.07 -18.12 -27.07
C HIS A 2 4.69 -16.94 -26.17
N THR A 3 3.62 -16.24 -26.51
CA THR A 3 2.95 -15.34 -25.57
C THR A 3 1.69 -16.08 -25.15
N GLY A 4 1.69 -16.59 -23.93
CA GLY A 4 0.54 -17.27 -23.34
C GLY A 4 -0.70 -16.38 -23.33
N ARG A 5 -1.87 -17.00 -23.41
CA ARG A 5 -3.16 -16.30 -23.27
C ARG A 5 -3.42 -16.08 -21.79
N LEU A 6 -3.54 -14.82 -21.38
CA LEU A 6 -3.96 -14.44 -20.03
C LEU A 6 -5.47 -14.23 -20.04
N GLU A 7 -6.19 -14.95 -19.19
CA GLU A 7 -7.63 -14.81 -19.01
C GLU A 7 -7.90 -14.50 -17.54
N SER A 8 -8.83 -13.59 -17.26
CA SER A 8 -9.27 -13.39 -15.90
C SER A 8 -10.32 -14.43 -15.52
N ILE A 9 -10.10 -15.09 -14.39
CA ILE A 9 -10.98 -16.14 -13.85
C ILE A 9 -12.12 -15.51 -13.01
N ALA A 10 -12.04 -14.21 -12.73
CA ALA A 10 -12.98 -13.47 -11.89
C ALA A 10 -13.36 -12.12 -12.52
N GLU A 11 -14.46 -11.53 -12.07
CA GLU A 11 -14.83 -10.16 -12.45
C GLU A 11 -13.67 -9.21 -12.17
N SER A 12 -13.26 -8.48 -13.21
CA SER A 12 -12.11 -7.59 -13.16
C SER A 12 -12.54 -6.19 -13.58
N ARG A 13 -11.95 -5.18 -12.95
CA ARG A 13 -12.19 -3.78 -13.29
C ARG A 13 -10.97 -3.21 -13.99
N ILE A 14 -11.20 -2.41 -15.03
CA ILE A 14 -10.13 -1.68 -15.70
C ILE A 14 -9.83 -0.44 -14.87
N PHE A 15 -8.59 -0.33 -14.40
CA PHE A 15 -8.10 0.88 -13.76
C PHE A 15 -7.47 1.78 -14.82
N ALA A 16 -8.15 2.87 -15.16
CA ALA A 16 -7.66 3.88 -16.08
C ALA A 16 -7.19 5.11 -15.31
N ILE A 17 -5.98 5.57 -15.58
CA ILE A 17 -5.40 6.75 -14.94
C ILE A 17 -5.07 7.78 -16.02
N ASP A 18 -5.46 9.03 -15.80
CA ASP A 18 -4.94 10.15 -16.59
C ASP A 18 -3.48 10.41 -16.16
N ALA A 19 -2.54 9.96 -17.01
CA ALA A 19 -1.11 10.10 -16.75
C ALA A 19 -0.68 11.56 -16.52
N LYS A 20 -1.30 12.53 -17.20
CA LYS A 20 -0.94 13.95 -17.04
C LYS A 20 -1.39 14.47 -15.69
N GLN A 21 -2.57 14.08 -15.23
CA GLN A 21 -3.05 14.44 -13.90
C GLN A 21 -2.23 13.74 -12.80
N MET A 22 -1.91 12.47 -12.97
CA MET A 22 -1.09 11.73 -12.00
C MET A 22 0.29 12.35 -11.83
N LEU A 23 0.95 12.75 -12.92
CA LEU A 23 2.24 13.45 -12.86
C LEU A 23 2.13 14.77 -12.07
N LYS A 24 1.03 15.51 -12.18
CA LYS A 24 0.79 16.72 -11.37
C LYS A 24 0.69 16.39 -9.88
N GLN A 25 0.03 15.29 -9.52
CA GLN A 25 -0.10 14.85 -8.13
C GLN A 25 1.24 14.42 -7.51
N LEU A 26 2.16 13.88 -8.31
CA LEU A 26 3.52 13.52 -7.85
C LEU A 26 4.37 14.72 -7.43
N PHE A 27 3.98 15.96 -7.75
CA PHE A 27 4.63 17.15 -7.20
C PHE A 27 4.17 17.48 -5.78
N HIS A 28 3.06 16.89 -5.30
CA HIS A 28 2.64 17.06 -3.91
C HIS A 28 3.65 16.38 -2.96
N PRO A 29 4.25 17.10 -1.99
CA PRO A 29 5.35 16.57 -1.17
C PRO A 29 5.02 15.25 -0.46
N ALA A 30 3.80 15.14 0.09
CA ALA A 30 3.37 13.94 0.80
C ALA A 30 3.25 12.71 -0.12
N ILE A 31 2.71 12.90 -1.34
CA ILE A 31 2.58 11.82 -2.33
C ILE A 31 3.97 11.43 -2.82
N LYS A 32 4.81 12.42 -3.13
CA LYS A 32 6.18 12.18 -3.56
C LYS A 32 6.98 11.38 -2.53
N ALA A 33 6.87 11.75 -1.25
CA ALA A 33 7.56 11.05 -0.17
C ALA A 33 7.12 9.59 -0.07
N ALA A 34 5.80 9.34 0.00
CA ALA A 34 5.25 7.98 0.09
C ALA A 34 5.61 7.12 -1.12
N VAL A 35 5.51 7.67 -2.34
CA VAL A 35 5.85 6.96 -3.59
C VAL A 35 7.34 6.67 -3.68
N THR A 36 8.20 7.62 -3.28
CA THR A 36 9.65 7.41 -3.27
C THR A 36 10.03 6.28 -2.30
N GLU A 37 9.45 6.31 -1.10
CA GLU A 37 9.69 5.28 -0.09
C GLU A 37 9.20 3.90 -0.55
N TYR A 38 7.99 3.84 -1.11
CA TYR A 38 7.48 2.63 -1.75
C TYR A 38 8.46 2.09 -2.81
N ALA A 39 8.92 2.94 -3.72
CA ALA A 39 9.81 2.54 -4.80
C ALA A 39 11.14 1.99 -4.27
N VAL A 40 11.72 2.62 -3.25
CA VAL A 40 12.97 2.16 -2.60
C VAL A 40 12.77 0.80 -1.93
N LEU A 41 11.69 0.64 -1.15
CA LEU A 41 11.39 -0.63 -0.47
C LEU A 41 11.10 -1.75 -1.46
N PHE A 42 10.29 -1.48 -2.47
CA PHE A 42 9.94 -2.46 -3.50
C PHE A 42 11.17 -2.90 -4.28
N HIS A 43 12.02 -1.94 -4.71
CA HIS A 43 13.28 -2.26 -5.37
C HIS A 43 14.19 -3.13 -4.50
N ARG A 44 14.32 -2.80 -3.22
CA ARG A 44 15.08 -3.60 -2.26
C ARG A 44 14.57 -5.04 -2.19
N ARG A 45 13.24 -5.23 -2.10
CA ARG A 45 12.62 -6.57 -2.07
C ARG A 45 12.89 -7.36 -3.34
N ILE A 46 12.84 -6.72 -4.52
CA ILE A 46 13.22 -7.38 -5.78
C ILE A 46 14.66 -7.89 -5.72
N VAL A 47 15.61 -7.05 -5.30
CA VAL A 47 17.04 -7.40 -5.26
C VAL A 47 17.32 -8.51 -4.23
N GLU A 48 16.60 -8.50 -3.11
CA GLU A 48 16.73 -9.50 -2.04
C GLU A 48 16.00 -10.82 -2.32
N SER A 49 15.06 -10.85 -3.28
CA SER A 49 14.26 -12.04 -3.64
C SER A 49 15.09 -13.09 -4.38
N ARG A 50 15.86 -13.87 -3.62
CA ARG A 50 16.66 -14.98 -4.12
C ARG A 50 16.85 -16.07 -3.06
N PRO A 51 17.08 -17.33 -3.49
CA PRO A 51 17.38 -18.41 -2.57
C PRO A 51 18.63 -18.12 -1.71
N PRO A 52 18.74 -18.69 -0.48
CA PRO A 52 17.85 -19.71 0.10
C PRO A 52 16.63 -19.15 0.84
N PHE A 53 16.59 -17.85 1.12
CA PHE A 53 15.57 -17.26 2.01
C PHE A 53 14.27 -16.92 1.30
N PHE A 54 14.34 -16.60 0.01
CA PHE A 54 13.18 -16.27 -0.81
C PHE A 54 13.22 -16.99 -2.16
N GLN A 55 12.07 -17.09 -2.81
CA GLN A 55 12.01 -17.51 -4.20
C GLN A 55 12.51 -16.38 -5.11
N TYR A 56 12.96 -16.72 -6.31
CA TYR A 56 13.20 -15.69 -7.33
C TYR A 56 11.88 -14.98 -7.68
N PRO A 57 11.90 -13.68 -7.98
CA PRO A 57 10.71 -12.96 -8.41
C PRO A 57 10.22 -13.50 -9.76
N SER A 58 8.91 -13.42 -9.95
CA SER A 58 8.24 -13.67 -11.22
C SER A 58 7.55 -12.41 -11.71
N ASP A 59 7.10 -12.44 -12.95
CA ASP A 59 6.21 -11.42 -13.53
C ASP A 59 4.86 -11.33 -12.81
N LEU A 60 4.46 -12.39 -12.10
CA LEU A 60 3.21 -12.45 -11.33
C LEU A 60 3.37 -12.00 -9.87
N ALA A 61 4.49 -12.32 -9.24
CA ALA A 61 4.70 -12.08 -7.81
C ALA A 61 6.17 -11.88 -7.45
N ILE A 62 6.41 -10.89 -6.60
CA ILE A 62 7.69 -10.66 -5.94
C ILE A 62 7.51 -10.98 -4.44
N PRO A 63 8.33 -11.86 -3.85
CA PRO A 63 8.23 -12.16 -2.41
C PRO A 63 8.39 -10.92 -1.53
N GLY A 64 7.55 -10.83 -0.49
CA GLY A 64 7.66 -9.76 0.51
C GLY A 64 7.24 -8.37 0.03
N THR A 65 6.49 -8.28 -1.08
CA THR A 65 5.93 -7.03 -1.60
C THR A 65 4.41 -6.94 -1.45
N ASP A 66 3.83 -7.67 -0.50
CA ASP A 66 2.43 -7.44 -0.13
C ASP A 66 2.24 -5.99 0.35
N TYR A 67 1.12 -5.38 -0.02
CA TYR A 67 0.86 -3.97 0.28
C TYR A 67 0.97 -3.67 1.78
N CYS A 68 0.35 -4.49 2.63
CA CYS A 68 0.38 -4.28 4.08
C CYS A 68 1.81 -4.45 4.61
N GLN A 69 2.55 -5.44 4.11
CA GLN A 69 3.96 -5.67 4.51
C GLN A 69 4.87 -4.49 4.13
N LEU A 70 4.66 -3.91 2.94
CA LEU A 70 5.40 -2.75 2.48
C LEU A 70 5.07 -1.54 3.35
N VAL A 71 3.80 -1.26 3.63
CA VAL A 71 3.41 -0.15 4.51
C VAL A 71 3.97 -0.32 5.93
N CYS A 72 3.92 -1.52 6.50
CA CYS A 72 4.56 -1.80 7.79
C CYS A 72 6.09 -1.60 7.78
N SER A 73 6.73 -1.67 6.61
CA SER A 73 8.17 -1.43 6.44
C SER A 73 8.52 0.04 6.15
N MET A 74 7.51 0.90 5.92
CA MET A 74 7.69 2.34 5.70
C MET A 74 7.98 3.07 7.02
N SER A 75 8.49 4.28 6.90
CA SER A 75 8.67 5.24 7.97
C SER A 75 7.35 5.53 8.68
N ARG A 76 7.43 5.87 9.97
CA ARG A 76 6.24 6.24 10.76
C ARG A 76 5.47 7.38 10.12
N ALA A 77 6.15 8.37 9.58
CA ALA A 77 5.53 9.51 8.91
C ALA A 77 4.68 9.09 7.69
N THR A 78 5.17 8.14 6.89
CA THR A 78 4.42 7.61 5.74
C THR A 78 3.29 6.69 6.18
N GLN A 79 3.50 5.87 7.22
CA GLN A 79 2.42 5.06 7.82
C GLN A 79 1.28 5.93 8.34
N GLN A 80 1.60 7.03 9.00
CA GLN A 80 0.66 8.02 9.49
C GLN A 80 -0.12 8.68 8.35
N LEU A 81 0.59 9.14 7.31
CA LEU A 81 -0.04 9.72 6.13
C LEU A 81 -1.07 8.78 5.50
N ILE A 82 -0.70 7.50 5.33
CA ILE A 82 -1.59 6.47 4.79
C ILE A 82 -2.76 6.22 5.74
N GLY A 83 -2.50 6.12 7.04
CA GLY A 83 -3.51 5.86 8.06
C GLY A 83 -4.56 6.96 8.17
N VAL A 84 -4.15 8.23 8.18
CA VAL A 84 -5.08 9.37 8.21
C VAL A 84 -5.99 9.36 6.98
N GLN A 85 -5.44 9.08 5.80
CA GLN A 85 -6.24 8.94 4.58
C GLN A 85 -7.18 7.72 4.63
N ALA A 86 -6.76 6.62 5.25
CA ALA A 86 -7.58 5.43 5.40
C ALA A 86 -8.79 5.66 6.30
N ILE A 87 -8.60 6.35 7.44
CA ILE A 87 -9.68 6.66 8.37
C ILE A 87 -10.73 7.60 7.76
N GLN A 88 -10.35 8.48 6.82
CA GLN A 88 -11.32 9.33 6.11
C GLN A 88 -12.37 8.53 5.33
N GLN A 89 -12.09 7.27 5.01
CA GLN A 89 -13.05 6.37 4.34
C GLN A 89 -14.03 5.69 5.32
N LEU A 90 -13.83 5.81 6.64
CA LEU A 90 -14.79 5.34 7.64
C LEU A 90 -15.96 6.33 7.76
N ASN A 91 -17.18 5.81 7.59
CA ASN A 91 -18.42 6.58 7.73
C ASN A 91 -18.61 7.14 9.16
N ALA A 92 -19.34 8.25 9.27
CA ALA A 92 -19.47 9.11 10.45
C ALA A 92 -20.13 8.50 11.71
N TRP A 93 -20.60 7.25 11.67
CA TRP A 93 -21.43 6.68 12.74
C TRP A 93 -20.67 6.20 13.98
N GLU A 94 -19.34 6.17 13.96
CA GLU A 94 -18.52 5.73 15.10
C GLU A 94 -17.50 6.81 15.54
N SER A 95 -17.98 8.02 15.86
CA SER A 95 -17.12 9.18 16.14
C SER A 95 -16.08 8.95 17.25
N ALA A 96 -16.44 8.25 18.34
CA ALA A 96 -15.53 8.02 19.46
C ALA A 96 -14.46 6.96 19.16
N ALA A 97 -14.84 5.88 18.48
CA ALA A 97 -13.88 4.83 18.09
C ALA A 97 -12.95 5.34 16.97
N LYS A 98 -13.49 6.14 16.05
CA LYS A 98 -12.72 6.82 15.01
C LYS A 98 -11.70 7.79 15.60
N ALA A 99 -12.10 8.66 16.53
CA ALA A 99 -11.21 9.59 17.21
C ALA A 99 -10.07 8.87 17.93
N LYS A 100 -10.39 7.80 18.67
CA LYS A 100 -9.37 6.97 19.32
C LYS A 100 -8.38 6.36 18.30
N LEU A 101 -8.88 5.89 17.16
CA LEU A 101 -8.01 5.31 16.13
C LEU A 101 -7.16 6.38 15.43
N GLU A 102 -7.67 7.61 15.28
CA GLU A 102 -6.90 8.76 14.81
C GLU A 102 -5.75 9.06 15.78
N ASP A 103 -6.02 9.12 17.08
CA ASP A 103 -5.00 9.31 18.12
C ASP A 103 -3.92 8.21 18.05
N GLU A 104 -4.32 6.93 17.95
CA GLU A 104 -3.38 5.80 17.84
C GLU A 104 -2.49 5.89 16.58
N ILE A 105 -3.00 6.43 15.47
CA ILE A 105 -2.21 6.68 14.27
C ILE A 105 -1.23 7.83 14.49
N GLU A 106 -1.70 8.95 15.03
CA GLU A 106 -0.85 10.12 15.32
C GLU A 106 0.27 9.81 16.30
N GLU A 107 0.03 8.94 17.29
CA GLU A 107 1.05 8.41 18.20
C GLU A 107 1.98 7.37 17.55
N GLY A 108 1.59 6.82 16.39
CA GLY A 108 2.32 5.77 15.69
C GLY A 108 2.23 4.40 16.36
N THR A 109 1.19 4.17 17.17
CA THR A 109 0.90 2.89 17.85
C THR A 109 -0.04 2.00 17.03
N ALA A 110 -0.68 2.55 15.99
CA ALA A 110 -1.44 1.82 15.00
C ALA A 110 -1.01 2.16 13.57
N VAL A 111 -0.97 1.14 12.71
CA VAL A 111 -0.86 1.29 11.25
C VAL A 111 -2.19 0.88 10.65
N VAL A 112 -2.82 1.78 9.92
CA VAL A 112 -4.13 1.56 9.30
C VAL A 112 -4.00 1.75 7.79
N VAL A 113 -4.62 0.85 7.04
CA VAL A 113 -4.54 0.83 5.57
C VAL A 113 -5.91 0.55 4.96
N VAL A 114 -6.11 1.03 3.74
CA VAL A 114 -7.27 0.63 2.91
C VAL A 114 -6.82 -0.48 1.99
N THR A 115 -7.53 -1.60 2.02
CA THR A 115 -7.27 -2.74 1.13
C THR A 115 -8.41 -2.92 0.15
N GLY A 116 -8.12 -3.51 -1.02
CA GLY A 116 -9.07 -4.00 -2.02
C GLY A 116 -10.43 -3.29 -2.08
N GLU A 117 -11.43 -3.85 -1.38
CA GLU A 117 -12.84 -3.44 -1.39
C GLU A 117 -13.14 -2.11 -0.68
N GLY A 118 -12.13 -1.28 -0.40
CA GLY A 118 -12.28 -0.10 0.45
C GLY A 118 -12.36 -0.44 1.94
N THR A 119 -12.04 -1.69 2.31
CA THR A 119 -12.05 -2.12 3.69
C THR A 119 -10.83 -1.55 4.40
N VAL A 120 -11.10 -0.75 5.43
CA VAL A 120 -10.10 -0.22 6.35
C VAL A 120 -9.67 -1.35 7.29
N ARG A 121 -8.37 -1.61 7.38
CA ARG A 121 -7.80 -2.67 8.22
C ARG A 121 -6.63 -2.12 9.02
N ARG A 122 -6.47 -2.62 10.25
CA ARG A 122 -5.24 -2.42 11.03
C ARG A 122 -4.20 -3.43 10.55
N ALA A 123 -3.05 -2.93 10.11
CA ALA A 123 -1.91 -3.77 9.77
C ALA A 123 -1.13 -4.09 11.05
N VAL A 124 -0.82 -5.38 11.25
CA VAL A 124 -0.03 -5.86 12.38
C VAL A 124 1.22 -6.54 11.82
N SER A 125 2.39 -6.12 12.32
CA SER A 125 3.63 -6.86 12.08
C SER A 125 3.76 -7.87 13.22
N LEU A 126 3.89 -9.16 12.87
CA LEU A 126 4.26 -10.22 13.80
C LEU A 126 5.77 -10.27 14.00
#